data_AF-A0A7S2TS20-F1
#
_entry.id   AF-A0A7S2TS20-F1
#
_cell.length_a   1.000
_cell.length_b   1.000
_cell.length_c   1.000
_cell.angle_alpha   90.00
_cell.angle_beta   90.00
_cell.angle_gamma   90.00
#
_symmetry.space_group_name_H-M   'P 1'
#
loop_
_entity.id
_entity.type
_entity.pdbx_description
1 polymer ?
#
loop_
_entity_poly.entity_id
_entity_poly.type
_entity_poly.pdbx_seq_one_letter_code
_entity_poly.pdbx_strand_id
1 'polypeptide(L)'
;MLITFTCLLLHFAAFFVRYDKDEQLTFATYLSLCRCKIQLNNLIIPFGMLLCDNPKPHSAVDVVKLLVSFGVIFYGGCVYVVNAVSDLEDDIREKPHRPLPEGIFRVDHAKCFAIFNFGLGMVSGAALNGMRALRFYSAFMALNLVYSFFLRGWRSPIVPCAVVTLTAPLRLCMGATFANGSLPMACYILTYMVYLAMQLQRKLVMQKDDAKQPASAKVLPVLVVYVATSIIVGSQLDLTEFRWRLFMTVYVVSSINYVALGLIPQTRHILAAQMQT
;
A
#
# COMPACT_ATOMS: atom_id res chain seq x y z
N MET A 1 -6.87 -21.81 -15.86
CA MET A 1 -6.65 -20.36 -15.62
C MET A 1 -5.58 -20.10 -14.55
N LEU A 2 -5.66 -20.69 -13.34
CA LEU A 2 -4.61 -20.56 -12.30
C LEU A 2 -3.24 -21.09 -12.79
N ILE A 3 -3.23 -22.26 -13.46
CA ILE A 3 -2.02 -22.86 -14.06
C ILE A 3 -1.40 -21.92 -15.10
N THR A 4 -2.21 -21.36 -16.00
CA THR A 4 -1.76 -20.38 -17.01
C THR A 4 -1.11 -19.16 -16.38
N PHE A 5 -1.61 -18.72 -15.22
CA PHE A 5 -1.11 -17.58 -14.47
C PHE A 5 0.22 -17.85 -13.78
N THR A 6 0.33 -19.00 -13.12
CA THR A 6 1.59 -19.47 -12.51
C THR A 6 2.64 -19.71 -13.60
N CYS A 7 2.26 -20.28 -14.75
CA CYS A 7 3.14 -20.44 -15.89
C CYS A 7 3.62 -19.09 -16.45
N LEU A 8 2.79 -18.04 -16.44
CA LEU A 8 3.18 -16.71 -16.90
C LEU A 8 4.17 -16.04 -15.94
N LEU A 9 3.93 -16.14 -14.62
CA LEU A 9 4.87 -15.70 -13.59
C LEU A 9 6.20 -16.45 -13.64
N LEU A 10 6.15 -17.78 -13.86
CA LEU A 10 7.35 -18.62 -13.99
C LEU A 10 8.11 -18.37 -15.30
N HIS A 11 7.41 -18.21 -16.42
CA HIS A 11 8.04 -17.83 -17.70
C HIS A 11 8.65 -16.44 -17.62
N PHE A 12 8.04 -15.53 -16.87
CA PHE A 12 8.56 -14.19 -16.70
C PHE A 12 9.78 -14.16 -15.78
N ALA A 13 9.74 -14.91 -14.67
CA ALA A 13 10.91 -15.16 -13.84
C ALA A 13 12.05 -15.77 -14.68
N ALA A 14 11.74 -16.73 -15.55
CA ALA A 14 12.72 -17.33 -16.46
C ALA A 14 13.23 -16.36 -17.55
N PHE A 15 12.37 -15.47 -18.08
CA PHE A 15 12.74 -14.49 -19.10
C PHE A 15 13.73 -13.46 -18.56
N PHE A 16 13.47 -12.93 -17.36
CA PHE A 16 14.36 -11.96 -16.72
C PHE A 16 15.64 -12.61 -16.18
N VAL A 17 15.59 -13.84 -15.67
CA VAL A 17 16.79 -14.61 -15.29
C VAL A 17 17.70 -14.88 -16.51
N ARG A 18 17.15 -14.95 -17.73
CA ARG A 18 17.93 -15.12 -18.96
C ARG A 18 18.49 -13.82 -19.52
N TYR A 19 17.87 -12.69 -19.23
CA TYR A 19 18.22 -11.42 -19.84
C TYR A 19 19.50 -10.80 -19.25
N ASP A 20 19.93 -11.25 -18.07
CA ASP A 20 21.13 -10.73 -17.45
C ASP A 20 22.02 -11.85 -16.91
N LYS A 21 23.11 -12.13 -17.62
CA LYS A 21 24.16 -13.05 -17.14
C LYS A 21 25.12 -12.34 -16.17
N ASP A 22 25.08 -11.01 -16.10
CA ASP A 22 26.02 -10.19 -15.33
C ASP A 22 25.40 -9.70 -14.01
N GLU A 23 24.07 -9.51 -13.95
CA GLU A 23 23.35 -9.20 -12.70
C GLU A 23 22.86 -10.45 -11.97
N GLN A 24 23.28 -10.64 -10.71
CA GLN A 24 22.74 -11.67 -9.81
C GLN A 24 21.34 -11.29 -9.29
N LEU A 25 20.38 -11.02 -10.18
CA LEU A 25 19.01 -10.73 -9.81
C LEU A 25 18.31 -11.98 -9.29
N THR A 26 18.10 -12.04 -7.98
CA THR A 26 17.33 -13.12 -7.36
C THR A 26 15.84 -12.79 -7.33
N PHE A 27 14.99 -13.81 -7.20
CA PHE A 27 13.55 -13.61 -6.96
C PHE A 27 13.27 -12.72 -5.74
N ALA A 28 14.11 -12.80 -4.70
CA ALA A 28 14.00 -11.95 -3.51
C ALA A 28 14.21 -10.46 -3.83
N THR A 29 15.08 -10.12 -4.77
CA THR A 29 15.30 -8.75 -5.25
C THR A 29 14.02 -8.18 -5.87
N TYR A 30 13.35 -8.96 -6.72
CA TYR A 30 12.05 -8.56 -7.31
C TYR A 30 10.97 -8.37 -6.24
N LEU A 31 10.86 -9.28 -5.27
CA LEU A 31 9.89 -9.14 -4.17
C LEU A 31 10.17 -7.92 -3.29
N SER A 32 11.45 -7.59 -3.08
CA SER A 32 11.87 -6.39 -2.37
C SER A 32 11.44 -5.12 -3.14
N LEU A 33 11.68 -5.09 -4.46
CA LEU A 33 11.28 -4.00 -5.34
C LEU A 33 9.75 -3.80 -5.37
N CYS A 34 8.99 -4.90 -5.39
CA CYS A 34 7.52 -4.91 -5.29
C CYS A 34 6.99 -4.55 -3.89
N ARG A 35 7.87 -4.30 -2.92
CA ARG A 35 7.56 -3.97 -1.52
C ARG A 35 6.52 -4.91 -0.90
N CYS A 36 6.69 -6.23 -1.05
CA CYS A 36 5.72 -7.24 -0.62
C CYS A 36 5.19 -7.07 0.83
N LYS A 37 6.03 -6.61 1.76
CA LYS A 37 5.63 -6.35 3.16
C LYS A 37 4.52 -5.29 3.27
N ILE A 38 4.54 -4.28 2.40
CA ILE A 38 3.56 -3.17 2.41
C ILE A 38 2.25 -3.58 1.73
N GLN A 39 2.26 -4.68 0.95
CA GLN A 39 1.05 -5.20 0.29
C GLN A 39 -0.02 -5.67 1.28
N LEU A 40 0.31 -5.85 2.56
CA LEU A 40 -0.67 -6.08 3.63
C LEU A 40 -1.70 -4.95 3.72
N ASN A 41 -1.37 -3.73 3.28
CA ASN A 41 -2.34 -2.63 3.17
C ASN A 41 -3.47 -2.94 2.16
N ASN A 42 -3.29 -3.90 1.26
CA ASN A 42 -4.36 -4.34 0.37
C ASN A 42 -5.40 -5.23 1.06
N LEU A 43 -5.18 -5.63 2.32
CA LEU A 43 -6.21 -6.29 3.14
C LEU A 43 -7.42 -5.36 3.39
N ILE A 44 -7.31 -4.05 3.16
CA ILE A 44 -8.48 -3.14 3.13
C ILE A 44 -9.54 -3.61 2.12
N ILE A 45 -9.13 -4.28 1.04
CA ILE A 45 -10.06 -4.75 0.00
C ILE A 45 -11.01 -5.82 0.57
N PRO A 46 -10.54 -6.94 1.15
CA PRO A 46 -11.44 -7.89 1.81
C PRO A 46 -12.20 -7.25 2.97
N PHE A 47 -11.67 -6.24 3.69
CA PHE A 47 -12.50 -5.50 4.66
C PHE A 47 -13.70 -4.81 3.98
N GLY A 48 -13.49 -4.15 2.85
CA GLY A 48 -14.59 -3.55 2.08
C GLY A 48 -15.65 -4.57 1.68
N MET A 49 -15.24 -5.80 1.32
CA MET A 49 -16.15 -6.90 0.98
C MET A 49 -16.93 -7.40 2.20
N LEU A 50 -16.30 -7.48 3.37
CA LEU A 50 -16.93 -7.98 4.60
C LEU A 50 -17.90 -6.99 5.22
N LEU A 51 -17.63 -5.69 5.08
CA LEU A 51 -18.37 -4.62 5.74
C LEU A 51 -19.58 -4.16 4.95
N CYS A 52 -19.65 -4.43 3.64
CA CYS A 52 -20.73 -3.91 2.81
C CYS A 52 -22.09 -4.46 3.23
N ASP A 53 -23.15 -3.70 2.98
CA ASP A 53 -24.50 -4.17 3.23
C ASP A 53 -24.84 -5.31 2.28
N ASN A 54 -25.39 -6.40 2.82
CA ASN A 54 -25.77 -7.61 2.07
C ASN A 54 -24.64 -8.16 1.17
N PRO A 55 -23.49 -8.54 1.75
CA PRO A 55 -22.39 -9.07 0.95
C PRO A 55 -22.88 -10.33 0.25
N LYS A 56 -22.76 -10.38 -1.09
CA LYS A 56 -22.91 -11.67 -1.76
C LYS A 56 -21.84 -12.61 -1.20
N PRO A 57 -22.16 -13.90 -0.99
CA PRO A 57 -21.14 -14.84 -0.57
C PRO A 57 -20.06 -14.89 -1.65
N HIS A 58 -18.88 -14.36 -1.32
CA HIS A 58 -17.70 -14.47 -2.16
C HIS A 58 -16.89 -15.66 -1.70
N SER A 59 -16.42 -16.44 -2.66
CA SER A 59 -15.48 -17.51 -2.36
C SER A 59 -14.15 -16.89 -1.90
N ALA A 60 -13.43 -17.57 -1.00
CA ALA A 60 -12.06 -17.18 -0.67
C ALA A 60 -11.17 -17.07 -1.93
N VAL A 61 -11.50 -17.85 -2.96
CA VAL A 61 -10.85 -17.83 -4.27
C VAL A 61 -10.98 -16.46 -4.95
N ASP A 62 -12.13 -15.79 -4.85
CA ASP A 62 -12.33 -14.48 -5.48
C ASP A 62 -11.54 -13.38 -4.79
N VAL A 63 -11.43 -13.44 -3.45
CA VAL A 63 -10.55 -12.55 -2.68
C VAL A 63 -9.10 -12.76 -3.09
N VAL A 64 -8.65 -14.02 -3.22
CA VAL A 64 -7.27 -14.35 -3.64
C VAL A 64 -7.01 -13.85 -5.06
N LYS A 65 -7.93 -14.06 -6.02
CA LYS A 65 -7.80 -13.53 -7.39
C LYS A 65 -7.55 -12.02 -7.36
N LEU A 66 -8.36 -11.28 -6.60
CA LEU A 66 -8.26 -9.83 -6.51
C LEU A 66 -6.95 -9.39 -5.84
N LEU A 67 -6.55 -10.01 -4.73
CA LEU A 67 -5.29 -9.69 -4.04
C LEU A 67 -4.06 -10.00 -4.89
N VAL A 68 -4.10 -11.07 -5.69
CA VAL A 68 -3.00 -11.43 -6.59
C VAL A 68 -2.94 -10.47 -7.79
N SER A 69 -4.05 -10.30 -8.53
CA SER A 69 -4.05 -9.47 -9.74
C SER A 69 -3.85 -7.99 -9.42
N PHE A 70 -4.56 -7.47 -8.42
CA PHE A 70 -4.42 -6.08 -7.98
C PHE A 70 -3.19 -5.89 -7.11
N GLY A 71 -3.10 -6.60 -5.99
CA GLY A 71 -2.10 -6.29 -4.96
C GLY A 71 -0.68 -6.66 -5.38
N VAL A 72 -0.47 -7.90 -5.79
CA VAL A 72 0.88 -8.39 -6.11
C VAL A 72 1.36 -7.86 -7.46
N ILE A 73 0.57 -8.07 -8.51
CA ILE A 73 1.02 -7.81 -9.88
C ILE A 73 0.87 -6.34 -10.24
N PHE A 74 -0.36 -5.81 -10.21
CA PHE A 74 -0.59 -4.44 -10.62
C PHE A 74 0.04 -3.43 -9.65
N TYR A 75 -0.31 -3.50 -8.36
CA TYR A 75 0.10 -2.51 -7.38
C TYR A 75 1.57 -2.70 -6.97
N GLY A 76 1.97 -3.93 -6.66
CA GLY A 76 3.36 -4.25 -6.35
C GLY A 76 4.29 -4.17 -7.53
N GLY A 77 3.99 -4.93 -8.58
CA GLY A 77 4.85 -5.05 -9.76
C GLY A 77 4.90 -3.80 -10.63
N CYS A 78 3.86 -2.96 -10.63
CA CYS A 78 3.87 -1.70 -11.38
C CYS A 78 3.95 -0.49 -10.47
N VAL A 79 2.90 -0.19 -9.70
CA VAL A 79 2.77 1.10 -8.99
C VAL A 79 3.95 1.37 -8.05
N TYR A 80 4.35 0.39 -7.23
CA TYR A 80 5.51 0.59 -6.36
C TYR A 80 6.84 0.65 -7.08
N VAL A 81 6.97 0.00 -8.23
CA VAL A 81 8.20 0.06 -9.04
C VAL A 81 8.32 1.42 -9.73
N VAL A 82 7.22 1.95 -10.26
CA VAL A 82 7.15 3.33 -10.77
C VAL A 82 7.55 4.31 -9.68
N ASN A 83 7.00 4.17 -8.47
CA ASN A 83 7.37 5.01 -7.34
C ASN A 83 8.86 4.85 -6.99
N ALA A 84 9.40 3.64 -6.98
CA ALA A 84 10.81 3.42 -6.68
C ALA A 84 11.75 4.04 -7.73
N VAL A 85 11.36 4.01 -9.01
CA VAL A 85 12.10 4.67 -10.10
C VAL A 85 12.01 6.18 -9.98
N SER A 86 10.82 6.75 -9.74
CA SER A 86 10.69 8.20 -9.54
C SER A 86 11.45 8.65 -8.29
N ASP A 87 11.43 7.85 -7.23
CA ASP A 87 12.01 8.17 -5.92
C ASP A 87 13.52 7.93 -5.84
N LEU A 88 14.17 7.52 -6.94
CA LEU A 88 15.57 7.08 -6.92
C LEU A 88 16.53 8.12 -6.31
N GLU A 89 16.45 9.38 -6.73
CA GLU A 89 17.36 10.42 -6.22
C GLU A 89 17.20 10.67 -4.72
N ASP A 90 15.97 10.63 -4.21
CA ASP A 90 15.69 10.79 -2.79
C ASP A 90 16.09 9.52 -2.02
N ASP A 91 15.81 8.35 -2.59
CA ASP A 91 16.15 7.06 -2.00
C ASP A 91 17.67 6.83 -1.95
N ILE A 92 18.47 7.38 -2.87
CA ILE A 92 19.94 7.38 -2.76
C ILE A 92 20.40 8.08 -1.48
N ARG A 93 19.73 9.16 -1.09
CA ARG A 93 20.08 9.93 0.13
C ARG A 93 19.49 9.30 1.39
N GLU A 94 18.20 8.96 1.36
CA GLU A 94 17.45 8.56 2.56
C GLU A 94 17.47 7.05 2.81
N LYS A 95 17.51 6.25 1.75
CA LYS A 95 17.27 4.79 1.79
C LYS A 95 18.22 4.07 0.83
N PRO A 96 19.55 4.28 0.99
CA PRO A 96 20.54 3.80 0.02
C PRO A 96 20.59 2.28 -0.10
N HIS A 97 20.01 1.54 0.85
CA HIS A 97 19.97 0.07 0.87
C HIS A 97 18.85 -0.55 0.01
N ARG A 98 18.12 0.27 -0.77
CA ARG A 98 17.06 -0.23 -1.65
C ARG A 98 17.67 -0.75 -2.96
N PRO A 99 17.02 -1.73 -3.63
CA PRO A 99 17.61 -2.37 -4.82
C PRO A 99 18.03 -1.42 -5.94
N LEU A 100 17.29 -0.31 -6.15
CA LEU A 100 17.61 0.68 -7.17
C LEU A 100 18.81 1.58 -6.75
N PRO A 101 18.80 2.27 -5.59
CA PRO A 101 19.96 3.00 -5.09
C PRO A 101 21.27 2.20 -4.97
N GLU A 102 21.20 0.94 -4.55
CA GLU A 102 22.39 0.07 -4.44
C GLU A 102 22.96 -0.34 -5.81
N GLY A 103 22.25 -0.05 -6.90
CA GLY A 103 22.63 -0.50 -8.24
C GLY A 103 22.42 -2.00 -8.48
N ILE A 104 21.78 -2.72 -7.55
CA ILE A 104 21.42 -4.14 -7.73
C ILE A 104 20.44 -4.29 -8.90
N PHE A 105 19.56 -3.32 -9.09
CA PHE A 105 18.55 -3.32 -10.15
C PHE A 105 18.76 -2.13 -11.07
N ARG A 106 18.95 -2.36 -12.38
CA ARG A 106 19.01 -1.27 -13.35
C ARG A 106 17.67 -0.56 -13.52
N VAL A 107 17.72 0.76 -13.66
CA VAL A 107 16.52 1.60 -13.84
C VAL A 107 15.71 1.20 -15.07
N ASP A 108 16.36 0.87 -16.18
CA ASP A 108 15.68 0.47 -17.41
C ASP A 108 14.97 -0.89 -17.27
N HIS A 109 15.60 -1.83 -16.56
CA HIS A 109 14.96 -3.10 -16.19
C HIS A 109 13.73 -2.84 -15.32
N ALA A 110 13.81 -1.93 -14.36
CA ALA A 110 12.70 -1.63 -13.46
C ALA A 110 11.52 -0.99 -14.21
N LYS A 111 11.79 -0.09 -15.17
CA LYS A 111 10.77 0.47 -16.06
C LYS A 111 10.11 -0.61 -16.92
N CYS A 112 10.89 -1.49 -17.54
CA CYS A 112 10.35 -2.60 -18.34
C CYS A 112 9.49 -3.54 -17.49
N PHE A 113 9.97 -3.88 -16.30
CA PHE A 113 9.24 -4.68 -15.31
C PHE A 113 7.92 -4.01 -14.91
N ALA A 114 7.93 -2.70 -14.65
CA ALA A 114 6.73 -1.94 -14.31
C ALA A 114 5.70 -1.90 -15.44
N ILE A 115 6.14 -1.64 -16.68
CA ILE A 115 5.26 -1.60 -17.87
C ILE A 115 4.65 -2.97 -18.12
N PHE A 116 5.45 -4.03 -18.01
CA PHE A 116 4.93 -5.39 -18.16
C PHE A 116 3.89 -5.71 -17.09
N ASN A 117 4.19 -5.45 -15.82
CA ASN A 117 3.26 -5.71 -14.72
C ASN A 117 2.01 -4.84 -14.79
N PHE A 118 2.09 -3.65 -15.39
CA PHE A 118 0.90 -2.85 -15.71
C PHE A 118 -0.01 -3.61 -16.68
N GLY A 119 0.52 -4.02 -17.83
CA GLY A 119 -0.23 -4.77 -18.83
C GLY A 119 -0.79 -6.07 -18.27
N LEU A 120 0.05 -6.86 -17.58
CA LEU A 120 -0.36 -8.11 -16.95
C LEU A 120 -1.41 -7.89 -15.85
N GLY A 121 -1.24 -6.85 -15.03
CA GLY A 121 -2.22 -6.47 -14.01
C GLY A 121 -3.57 -6.13 -14.63
N MET A 122 -3.60 -5.33 -15.69
CA MET A 122 -4.83 -4.96 -16.40
C MET A 122 -5.51 -6.19 -17.03
N VAL A 123 -4.76 -6.99 -17.79
CA VAL A 123 -5.28 -8.21 -18.45
C VAL A 123 -5.79 -9.21 -17.43
N SER A 124 -5.02 -9.46 -16.36
CA SER A 124 -5.41 -10.39 -15.31
C SER A 124 -6.59 -9.88 -14.48
N GLY A 125 -6.64 -8.58 -14.19
CA GLY A 125 -7.77 -7.93 -13.56
C GLY A 125 -9.06 -8.13 -14.35
N ALA A 126 -9.04 -7.87 -15.66
CA ALA A 126 -10.17 -8.08 -16.54
C ALA A 126 -10.57 -9.56 -16.67
N ALA A 127 -9.60 -10.46 -16.84
CA ALA A 127 -9.86 -11.89 -17.03
C ALA A 127 -10.40 -12.57 -15.76
N LEU A 128 -9.86 -12.23 -14.59
CA LEU A 128 -10.18 -12.89 -13.32
C LEU A 128 -11.34 -12.23 -12.57
N ASN A 129 -11.50 -10.91 -12.72
CA ASN A 129 -12.43 -10.11 -11.92
C ASN A 129 -13.39 -9.27 -12.81
N GLY A 130 -13.30 -9.37 -14.13
CA GLY A 130 -14.17 -8.66 -15.07
C GLY A 130 -13.79 -7.18 -15.29
N MET A 131 -14.54 -6.52 -16.19
CA MET A 131 -14.25 -5.14 -16.62
C MET A 131 -14.34 -4.09 -15.50
N ARG A 132 -15.02 -4.39 -14.39
CA ARG A 132 -15.08 -3.51 -13.22
C ARG A 132 -13.70 -3.30 -12.60
N ALA A 133 -12.81 -4.31 -12.66
CA ALA A 133 -11.45 -4.21 -12.15
C ALA A 133 -10.67 -3.08 -12.83
N LEU A 134 -10.81 -2.95 -14.15
CA LEU A 134 -10.08 -1.96 -14.95
C LEU A 134 -10.37 -0.52 -14.51
N ARG A 135 -11.60 -0.24 -14.07
CA ARG A 135 -11.97 1.10 -13.56
C ARG A 135 -11.18 1.44 -12.31
N PHE A 136 -11.13 0.53 -11.35
CA PHE A 136 -10.34 0.73 -10.13
C PHE A 136 -8.86 0.79 -10.43
N TYR A 137 -8.33 -0.12 -11.25
CA TYR A 137 -6.89 -0.19 -11.53
C TYR A 137 -6.44 1.10 -12.22
N SER A 138 -7.20 1.59 -13.20
CA SER A 138 -6.94 2.86 -13.87
C SER A 138 -7.00 4.04 -12.91
N ALA A 139 -8.02 4.09 -12.02
CA ALA A 139 -8.13 5.15 -11.01
C ALA A 139 -6.93 5.13 -10.03
N PHE A 140 -6.49 3.94 -9.60
CA PHE A 140 -5.30 3.79 -8.78
C PHE A 140 -4.04 4.26 -9.51
N MET A 141 -3.88 3.89 -10.78
CA MET A 141 -2.74 4.32 -11.57
C MET A 141 -2.74 5.84 -11.72
N ALA A 142 -3.86 6.43 -12.14
CA ALA A 142 -3.99 7.87 -12.29
C ALA A 142 -3.63 8.61 -11.00
N LEU A 143 -4.16 8.17 -9.85
CA LEU A 143 -3.87 8.77 -8.56
C LEU A 143 -2.38 8.68 -8.19
N ASN A 144 -1.73 7.53 -8.45
CA ASN A 144 -0.31 7.35 -8.17
C ASN A 144 0.58 8.13 -9.15
N LEU A 145 0.23 8.22 -10.44
CA LEU A 145 0.97 9.04 -11.40
C LEU A 145 0.86 10.53 -11.03
N VAL A 146 -0.34 11.01 -10.67
CA VAL A 146 -0.54 12.38 -10.18
C VAL A 146 0.35 12.64 -8.96
N TYR A 147 0.37 11.71 -8.00
CA TYR A 147 1.23 11.81 -6.83
C TYR A 147 2.73 11.87 -7.21
N SER A 148 3.22 10.90 -7.98
CA SER A 148 4.65 10.74 -8.25
C SER A 148 5.23 11.81 -9.16
N PHE A 149 4.46 12.28 -10.14
CA PHE A 149 4.97 13.24 -11.13
C PHE A 149 4.62 14.70 -10.85
N PHE A 150 3.51 14.99 -10.15
CA PHE A 150 3.03 16.37 -9.99
C PHE A 150 3.06 16.87 -8.55
N LEU A 151 2.75 15.99 -7.58
CA LEU A 151 2.57 16.44 -6.20
C LEU A 151 3.81 16.26 -5.35
N ARG A 152 4.74 15.39 -5.71
CA ARG A 152 5.90 15.12 -4.85
C ARG A 152 6.75 16.36 -4.54
N GLY A 153 7.00 17.21 -5.54
CA GLY A 153 7.72 18.49 -5.38
C GLY A 153 6.86 19.64 -4.85
N TRP A 154 5.62 19.37 -4.44
CA TRP A 154 4.70 20.41 -4.01
C TRP A 154 5.15 21.05 -2.69
N ARG A 155 5.07 22.38 -2.62
CA ARG A 155 5.56 23.19 -1.48
C ARG A 155 4.96 22.77 -0.13
N SER A 156 3.70 22.35 -0.11
CA SER A 156 3.04 21.89 1.11
C SER A 156 3.23 20.38 1.30
N PRO A 157 3.81 19.91 2.42
CA PRO A 157 3.99 18.49 2.68
C PRO A 157 2.67 17.73 2.92
N ILE A 158 1.58 18.45 3.20
CA ILE A 158 0.25 17.89 3.49
C ILE A 158 -0.45 17.44 2.20
N VAL A 159 -0.34 18.21 1.12
CA VAL A 159 -1.04 17.93 -0.14
C VAL A 159 -0.68 16.54 -0.71
N PRO A 160 0.60 16.14 -0.79
CA PRO A 160 0.97 14.81 -1.27
C PRO A 160 0.46 13.70 -0.34
N CYS A 161 0.47 13.95 0.98
CA CYS A 161 -0.08 13.02 1.96
C CYS A 161 -1.59 12.85 1.81
N ALA A 162 -2.34 13.94 1.58
CA ALA A 162 -3.77 13.90 1.33
C ALA A 162 -4.11 13.08 0.07
N VAL A 163 -3.39 13.33 -1.03
CA VAL A 163 -3.67 12.64 -2.30
C VAL A 163 -3.30 11.16 -2.25
N VAL A 164 -2.12 10.79 -1.72
CA VAL A 164 -1.75 9.37 -1.61
C VAL A 164 -2.70 8.61 -0.67
N THR A 165 -3.25 9.29 0.33
CA THR A 165 -4.21 8.72 1.28
C THR A 165 -5.50 8.29 0.60
N LEU A 166 -5.93 8.95 -0.48
CA LEU A 166 -7.14 8.57 -1.24
C LEU A 166 -7.07 7.12 -1.78
N THR A 167 -5.87 6.54 -1.88
CA THR A 167 -5.72 5.13 -2.25
C THR A 167 -6.39 4.19 -1.23
N ALA A 168 -6.47 4.53 0.05
CA ALA A 168 -7.07 3.70 1.09
C ALA A 168 -8.60 3.57 0.97
N PRO A 169 -9.40 4.65 0.96
CA PRO A 169 -10.83 4.55 0.73
C PRO A 169 -11.16 3.98 -0.65
N LEU A 170 -10.31 4.19 -1.66
CA LEU A 170 -10.49 3.56 -2.97
C LEU A 170 -10.36 2.03 -2.91
N ARG A 171 -9.45 1.49 -2.07
CA ARG A 171 -9.33 0.03 -1.84
C ARG A 171 -10.57 -0.52 -1.15
N LEU A 172 -11.08 0.23 -0.17
CA LEU A 172 -12.30 -0.13 0.55
C LEU A 172 -13.51 -0.16 -0.41
N CYS A 173 -13.63 0.88 -1.24
CA CYS A 173 -14.68 0.99 -2.27
C CYS A 173 -14.58 -0.13 -3.30
N MET A 174 -13.37 -0.48 -3.72
CA MET A 174 -13.14 -1.64 -4.58
C MET A 174 -13.69 -2.92 -3.93
N GLY A 175 -13.34 -3.18 -2.68
CA GLY A 175 -13.87 -4.32 -1.92
C GLY A 175 -15.39 -4.36 -1.91
N ALA A 176 -16.05 -3.29 -1.47
CA ALA A 176 -17.51 -3.21 -1.41
C ALA A 176 -18.17 -3.43 -2.80
N THR A 177 -17.60 -2.83 -3.84
CA THR A 177 -18.12 -2.96 -5.21
C THR A 177 -18.00 -4.39 -5.75
N PHE A 178 -16.88 -5.08 -5.44
CA PHE A 178 -16.70 -6.48 -5.80
C PHE A 178 -17.64 -7.40 -5.02
N ALA A 179 -18.02 -7.00 -3.80
CA ALA A 179 -19.05 -7.64 -3.01
C ALA A 179 -20.49 -7.40 -3.50
N ASN A 180 -20.66 -6.56 -4.55
CA ASN A 180 -21.94 -6.01 -5.00
C ASN A 180 -22.73 -5.30 -3.90
N GLY A 181 -22.02 -4.77 -2.89
CA GLY A 181 -22.61 -3.98 -1.83
C GLY A 181 -22.17 -2.51 -1.91
N SER A 182 -22.67 -1.74 -0.96
CA SER A 182 -22.22 -0.38 -0.68
C SER A 182 -21.76 -0.26 0.76
N LEU A 183 -20.98 0.77 1.04
CA LEU A 183 -20.67 1.20 2.39
C LEU A 183 -21.19 2.61 2.59
N PRO A 184 -21.64 2.95 3.81
CA PRO A 184 -21.97 4.33 4.15
C PRO A 184 -20.76 5.26 3.93
N MET A 185 -21.02 6.51 3.54
CA MET A 185 -19.97 7.50 3.26
C MET A 185 -18.99 7.67 4.43
N ALA A 186 -19.49 7.54 5.65
CA ALA A 186 -18.70 7.64 6.87
C ALA A 186 -17.54 6.63 6.94
N CYS A 187 -17.69 5.42 6.39
CA CYS A 187 -16.61 4.42 6.33
C CYS A 187 -15.44 4.90 5.45
N TYR A 188 -15.73 5.56 4.32
CA TYR A 188 -14.69 6.10 3.43
C TYR A 188 -13.98 7.30 4.07
N ILE A 189 -14.74 8.21 4.70
CA ILE A 189 -14.18 9.37 5.42
C ILE A 189 -13.28 8.89 6.56
N LEU A 190 -13.74 7.94 7.38
CA LEU A 190 -12.94 7.39 8.47
C LEU A 190 -11.65 6.74 7.95
N THR A 191 -11.76 5.93 6.90
CA THR A 191 -10.59 5.28 6.27
C THR A 191 -9.59 6.33 5.79
N TYR A 192 -10.08 7.38 5.12
CA TYR A 192 -9.25 8.50 4.69
C TYR A 192 -8.57 9.22 5.85
N MET A 193 -9.31 9.63 6.89
CA MET A 193 -8.76 10.40 8.01
C MET A 193 -7.68 9.62 8.76
N VAL A 194 -7.89 8.31 8.96
CA VAL A 194 -6.90 7.47 9.65
C VAL A 194 -5.63 7.31 8.82
N TYR A 195 -5.76 7.00 7.52
CA TYR A 195 -4.58 6.91 6.67
C TYR A 195 -3.87 8.26 6.52
N LEU A 196 -4.60 9.37 6.48
CA LEU A 196 -3.99 10.71 6.45
C LEU A 196 -3.17 10.94 7.72
N ALA A 197 -3.74 10.64 8.88
CA ALA A 197 -3.05 10.76 10.16
C ALA A 197 -1.77 9.90 10.20
N MET A 198 -1.83 8.66 9.71
CA MET A 198 -0.66 7.77 9.61
C MET A 198 0.41 8.32 8.66
N GLN A 199 0.03 8.89 7.51
CA GLN A 199 0.98 9.47 6.56
C GLN A 199 1.62 10.75 7.10
N LEU A 200 0.84 11.62 7.74
CA LEU A 200 1.35 12.83 8.39
C LEU A 200 2.32 12.48 9.53
N GLN A 201 1.97 11.51 10.38
CA GLN A 201 2.84 11.03 11.45
C GLN A 201 4.20 10.56 10.89
N ARG A 202 4.19 9.79 9.80
CA ARG A 202 5.43 9.33 9.16
C ARG A 202 6.30 10.48 8.68
N LYS A 203 5.71 11.48 8.02
CA LYS A 203 6.46 12.67 7.60
C LYS A 203 7.02 13.46 8.79
N LEU A 204 6.22 13.66 9.84
CA LEU A 204 6.65 14.37 11.05
C LEU A 204 7.79 13.65 11.77
N VAL A 205 7.81 12.31 11.74
CA VAL A 205 8.92 11.52 12.29
C VAL A 205 10.16 11.64 11.41
N MET A 206 10.03 11.59 10.08
CA MET A 206 11.17 11.68 9.15
C MET A 206 11.80 13.08 9.08
N GLN A 207 11.05 14.16 9.29
CA GLN A 207 11.58 15.52 9.31
C GLN A 207 12.41 15.86 10.57
N LYS A 208 12.56 14.93 11.53
CA LYS A 208 13.04 15.23 12.89
C LYS A 208 14.36 14.57 13.29
N ASP A 209 15.21 14.25 12.32
CA ASP A 209 16.64 14.07 12.61
C ASP A 209 17.30 15.38 13.13
N ASP A 210 16.58 16.51 13.12
CA ASP A 210 16.84 17.69 13.94
C ASP A 210 16.16 17.61 15.34
N ALA A 211 16.86 16.97 16.27
CA ALA A 211 16.82 16.96 17.75
C ALA A 211 15.59 17.49 18.58
N LYS A 212 15.24 16.71 19.63
CA LYS A 212 14.52 17.08 20.89
C LYS A 212 12.98 17.07 20.96
N GLN A 213 12.28 15.99 20.60
CA GLN A 213 10.92 15.78 21.13
C GLN A 213 10.64 14.35 21.64
N PRO A 214 10.02 14.20 22.83
CA PRO A 214 9.72 12.90 23.43
C PRO A 214 8.70 12.11 22.60
N ALA A 215 8.87 10.79 22.55
CA ALA A 215 8.10 9.88 21.70
C ALA A 215 6.58 9.86 22.02
N SER A 216 6.19 10.13 23.27
CA SER A 216 4.79 10.13 23.73
C SER A 216 3.96 11.28 23.12
N ALA A 217 4.57 12.42 22.83
CA ALA A 217 3.88 13.56 22.19
C ALA A 217 3.55 13.31 20.70
N LYS A 218 4.12 12.27 20.08
CA LYS A 218 4.02 12.00 18.63
C LYS A 218 2.85 11.09 18.25
N VAL A 219 2.37 10.27 19.19
CA VAL A 219 1.28 9.30 18.95
C VAL A 219 -0.09 9.91 19.28
N LEU A 220 -0.10 10.92 20.15
CA LEU A 220 -1.32 11.51 20.69
C LEU A 220 -2.22 12.16 19.63
N PRO A 221 -1.73 12.96 18.65
CA PRO A 221 -2.62 13.59 17.67
C PRO A 221 -3.31 12.56 16.76
N VAL A 222 -2.60 11.50 16.39
CA VAL A 222 -3.15 10.40 15.57
C VAL A 222 -4.17 9.61 16.37
N LEU A 223 -3.86 9.30 17.62
CA LEU A 223 -4.78 8.60 18.52
C LEU A 223 -6.03 9.44 18.81
N VAL A 224 -5.89 10.76 18.98
CA VAL A 224 -7.01 11.68 19.21
C VAL A 224 -7.89 11.80 17.97
N VAL A 225 -7.32 12.03 16.78
CA VAL A 225 -8.08 12.04 15.53
C VAL A 225 -8.75 10.68 15.29
N TYR A 226 -8.04 9.60 15.57
CA TYR A 226 -8.57 8.24 15.47
C TYR A 226 -9.76 8.00 16.39
N VAL A 227 -9.62 8.29 17.69
CA VAL A 227 -10.67 8.09 18.70
C VAL A 227 -11.86 9.01 18.41
N ALA A 228 -11.62 10.29 18.12
CA ALA A 228 -12.68 11.25 17.82
C ALA A 228 -13.47 10.85 16.56
N THR A 229 -12.77 10.51 15.46
CA THR A 229 -13.44 10.12 14.22
C THR A 229 -14.19 8.80 14.40
N SER A 230 -13.64 7.86 15.17
CA SER A 230 -14.29 6.59 15.46
C SER A 230 -15.55 6.73 16.33
N ILE A 231 -15.54 7.64 17.30
CA ILE A 231 -16.73 7.94 18.12
C ILE A 231 -17.82 8.58 17.27
N ILE A 232 -17.46 9.57 16.44
CA ILE A 232 -18.41 10.29 15.57
C ILE A 232 -19.00 9.36 14.50
N VAL A 233 -18.17 8.51 13.90
CA VAL A 233 -18.63 7.59 12.86
C VAL A 233 -19.39 6.41 13.48
N GLY A 234 -18.96 5.92 14.64
CA GLY A 234 -19.66 4.86 15.37
C GLY A 234 -21.04 5.28 15.88
N SER A 235 -21.25 6.57 16.18
CA SER A 235 -22.57 7.08 16.57
C SER A 235 -23.53 7.31 15.39
N GLN A 236 -23.01 7.35 14.16
CA GLN A 236 -23.77 7.60 12.92
C GLN A 236 -24.04 6.33 12.11
N LEU A 237 -23.31 5.24 12.37
CA LEU A 237 -23.41 3.99 11.62
C LEU A 237 -24.33 3.01 12.33
N ASP A 238 -25.48 2.71 11.72
CA ASP A 238 -26.38 1.61 12.11
C ASP A 238 -25.83 0.25 11.60
N LEU A 239 -24.54 0.02 11.83
CA LEU A 239 -23.93 -1.29 11.58
C LEU A 239 -24.24 -2.18 12.76
N THR A 240 -24.63 -3.44 12.51
CA THR A 240 -24.74 -4.45 13.57
C THR A 240 -23.48 -4.41 14.44
N GLU A 241 -23.66 -4.40 15.74
CA GLU A 241 -22.61 -4.14 16.74
C GLU A 241 -21.34 -4.98 16.50
N PHE A 242 -21.50 -6.22 16.03
CA PHE A 242 -20.42 -7.13 15.67
C PHE A 242 -19.55 -6.65 14.48
N ARG A 243 -20.16 -6.16 13.40
CA ARG A 243 -19.44 -5.68 12.20
C ARG A 243 -18.62 -4.43 12.52
N TRP A 244 -19.19 -3.55 13.34
CA TRP A 244 -18.48 -2.36 13.82
C TRP A 244 -17.31 -2.72 14.74
N ARG A 245 -17.55 -3.60 15.72
CA ARG A 245 -16.49 -4.09 16.63
C ARG A 245 -15.37 -4.79 15.86
N LEU A 246 -15.68 -5.64 14.89
CA LEU A 246 -14.68 -6.33 14.06
C LEU A 246 -13.88 -5.33 13.21
N PHE A 247 -14.55 -4.36 12.57
CA PHE A 247 -13.87 -3.30 11.84
C PHE A 247 -12.91 -2.56 12.74
N MET A 248 -13.40 -2.06 13.87
CA MET A 248 -12.60 -1.32 14.84
C MET A 248 -11.43 -2.16 15.35
N THR A 249 -11.64 -3.40 15.76
CA THR A 249 -10.56 -4.26 16.28
C THR A 249 -9.47 -4.50 15.24
N VAL A 250 -9.82 -4.94 14.03
CA VAL A 250 -8.77 -5.24 13.04
C VAL A 250 -8.09 -3.97 12.54
N TYR A 251 -8.83 -2.88 12.46
CA TYR A 251 -8.30 -1.60 12.01
C TYR A 251 -7.43 -0.92 13.08
N VAL A 252 -7.77 -1.02 14.37
CA VAL A 252 -6.92 -0.64 15.52
C VAL A 252 -5.65 -1.47 15.51
N VAL A 253 -5.76 -2.80 15.46
CA VAL A 253 -4.61 -3.70 15.54
C VAL A 253 -3.67 -3.49 14.35
N SER A 254 -4.20 -3.27 13.15
CA SER A 254 -3.40 -2.95 11.96
C SER A 254 -2.67 -1.61 12.11
N SER A 255 -3.35 -0.59 12.65
CA SER A 255 -2.76 0.74 12.88
C SER A 255 -1.67 0.70 13.97
N ILE A 256 -1.92 -0.02 15.07
CA ILE A 256 -0.94 -0.23 16.15
C ILE A 256 0.27 -1.01 15.65
N ASN A 257 0.06 -2.11 14.93
CA ASN A 257 1.16 -2.89 14.36
C ASN A 257 1.98 -2.05 13.37
N TYR A 258 1.33 -1.19 12.59
CA TYR A 258 2.02 -0.32 11.64
C TYR A 258 2.86 0.76 12.33
N VAL A 259 2.37 1.33 13.44
CA VAL A 259 3.13 2.27 14.28
C VAL A 259 4.28 1.53 14.99
N ALA A 260 4.02 0.38 15.59
CA ALA A 260 5.01 -0.43 16.28
C ALA A 260 6.13 -0.90 15.33
N LEU A 261 5.79 -1.42 14.15
CA LEU A 261 6.75 -1.85 13.13
C LEU A 261 7.52 -0.68 12.51
N GLY A 262 6.95 0.54 12.52
CA GLY A 262 7.67 1.75 12.12
C GLY A 262 8.71 2.21 13.16
N LEU A 263 8.47 1.94 14.44
CA LEU A 263 9.36 2.32 15.55
C LEU A 263 10.52 1.31 15.77
N ILE A 264 10.30 0.03 15.49
CA ILE A 264 11.27 -1.05 15.76
C ILE A 264 12.62 -0.90 15.01
N PRO A 265 12.68 -0.50 13.72
CA PRO A 265 13.96 -0.32 13.03
C PRO A 265 14.77 0.86 13.57
N GLN A 266 14.09 1.95 13.98
CA GLN A 266 14.77 3.15 14.48
C GLN A 266 15.40 2.94 15.86
N THR A 267 14.77 2.15 16.73
CA THR A 267 15.37 1.81 18.03
C THR A 267 16.63 0.96 17.90
N ARG A 268 16.74 0.11 16.87
CA ARG A 268 17.95 -0.69 16.63
C ARG A 268 19.16 0.16 16.26
N HIS A 269 18.99 1.19 15.43
CA HIS A 269 20.09 2.10 15.07
C HIS A 269 20.53 2.97 16.25
N ILE A 270 19.58 3.45 17.06
CA ILE A 270 19.89 4.22 18.28
C ILE A 270 20.64 3.36 19.29
N LEU A 271 20.19 2.12 19.53
CA LEU A 271 20.85 1.18 20.45
C LEU A 271 22.25 0.78 19.94
N ALA A 272 22.42 0.57 18.64
CA ALA A 272 23.72 0.26 18.05
C ALA A 272 24.70 1.44 18.17
N ALA A 273 24.24 2.68 17.99
CA ALA A 273 25.07 3.87 18.17
C ALA A 273 25.46 4.09 19.64
N GLN A 274 24.55 3.80 20.58
CA GLN A 274 24.84 3.89 22.03
C GLN A 274 25.77 2.79 22.54
N MET A 275 25.88 1.65 21.85
CA MET A 275 26.82 0.58 22.20
C MET A 275 28.24 0.81 21.69
N GLN A 276 28.46 1.81 20.84
CA GLN A 276 29.78 2.19 20.29
C GLN A 276 30.46 3.35 21.04
N THR A 277 29.75 3.96 21.99
CA THR A 277 30.25 5.03 22.89
C THR A 277 30.46 4.50 24.29
#